data_AF-A0A925X003-F1
#
_entry.id   AF-A0A925X003-F1
#
_cell.length_a   1.000
_cell.length_b   1.000
_cell.length_c   1.000
_cell.angle_alpha   90.00
_cell.angle_beta   90.00
_cell.angle_gamma   90.00
#
_symmetry.space_group_name_H-M   'P 1'
#
loop_
_entity.id
_entity.type
_entity.pdbx_description
1 polymer ?
#
loop_
_entity_poly.entity_id
_entity_poly.type
_entity_poly.pdbx_seq_one_letter_code
_entity_poly.pdbx_strand_id
1 'polypeptide(L)'
;ISIDSSRTVTLSSGARLNAAAAGTGGNITINAGRSVQRRDSTITAAAGNQGNIAINAPHSVIVLNSTITAQAQGTGGAISIDPRFVVLNKSTINGLAGGQDVLVTINADNLLVSNDSAILTDRGVFSIDTDLAQGLVGFDLNLRAANAKLQESCDTRVFGDVSSFTLTGAGGVSLDPARPMPIVAP
;
A
#
# COMPACT_ATOMS: atom_id res chain seq x y z
N ILE A 1 26.26 -5.23 7.67
CA ILE A 1 26.20 -3.74 7.59
C ILE A 1 25.26 -3.26 8.68
N SER A 2 25.70 -2.30 9.50
CA SER A 2 24.82 -1.60 10.46
C SER A 2 24.77 -0.12 10.11
N ILE A 3 23.59 0.46 10.14
CA ILE A 3 23.35 1.90 10.01
C ILE A 3 22.53 2.33 11.21
N ASP A 4 23.10 3.23 12.00
CA ASP A 4 22.51 3.72 13.24
C ASP A 4 22.35 5.25 13.15
N SER A 5 21.13 5.74 13.34
CA SER A 5 20.82 7.17 13.36
C SER A 5 19.92 7.49 14.53
N SER A 6 20.20 8.58 15.23
CA SER A 6 19.38 9.04 16.37
C SER A 6 17.98 9.51 15.96
N ARG A 7 17.73 9.74 14.67
CA ARG A 7 16.45 10.28 14.21
C ARG A 7 15.95 9.59 12.94
N THR A 8 16.53 9.93 11.80
CA THR A 8 16.05 9.45 10.50
C THR A 8 17.18 8.83 9.71
N VAL A 9 16.91 7.71 9.06
CA VAL A 9 17.75 7.17 7.99
C VAL A 9 17.03 7.41 6.66
N THR A 10 17.70 8.09 5.74
CA THR A 10 17.19 8.35 4.39
C THR A 10 18.07 7.68 3.36
N LEU A 11 17.45 6.88 2.50
CA LEU A 11 18.08 6.26 1.33
C LEU A 11 17.37 6.77 0.09
N SER A 12 18.04 7.57 -0.74
CA SER A 12 17.43 8.20 -1.90
C SER A 12 18.30 8.14 -3.14
N SER A 13 17.73 8.50 -4.30
CA SER A 13 18.51 8.85 -5.50
C SER A 13 19.37 7.72 -6.04
N GLY A 14 18.83 6.50 -6.08
CA GLY A 14 19.56 5.32 -6.55
C GLY A 14 20.47 4.70 -5.49
N ALA A 15 20.33 5.07 -4.20
CA ALA A 15 21.10 4.48 -3.12
C ALA A 15 20.98 2.95 -3.11
N ARG A 16 22.13 2.27 -2.99
CA ARG A 16 22.21 0.80 -2.92
C ARG A 16 22.94 0.39 -1.65
N LEU A 17 22.28 -0.39 -0.80
CA LEU A 17 22.93 -1.12 0.29
C LEU A 17 22.97 -2.59 -0.10
N ASN A 18 24.16 -3.12 -0.28
CA ASN A 18 24.34 -4.52 -0.63
C ASN A 18 25.29 -5.17 0.38
N ALA A 19 24.84 -6.25 1.00
CA ALA A 19 25.67 -7.09 1.84
C ALA A 19 25.61 -8.51 1.31
N ALA A 20 26.77 -9.05 0.95
CA ALA A 20 26.89 -10.40 0.40
C ALA A 20 27.89 -11.23 1.21
N ALA A 21 27.58 -12.51 1.47
CA ALA A 21 28.50 -13.45 2.11
C ALA A 21 28.39 -14.85 1.49
N ALA A 22 29.52 -15.51 1.23
CA ALA A 22 29.51 -16.88 0.69
C ALA A 22 29.05 -17.94 1.70
N GLY A 23 29.32 -17.71 2.99
CA GLY A 23 28.88 -18.56 4.10
C GLY A 23 27.72 -17.94 4.86
N THR A 24 27.80 -17.97 6.20
CA THR A 24 26.82 -17.30 7.07
C THR A 24 27.09 -15.79 7.13
N GLY A 25 26.07 -14.95 6.94
CA GLY A 25 26.22 -13.50 7.10
C GLY A 25 25.38 -12.67 6.12
N GLY A 26 25.98 -11.63 5.54
CA GLY A 26 25.27 -10.75 4.60
C GLY A 26 24.16 -9.91 5.25
N ASN A 27 24.15 -9.78 6.58
CA ASN A 27 23.10 -9.08 7.31
C ASN A 27 23.15 -7.57 7.08
N ILE A 28 21.97 -6.95 6.98
CA ILE A 28 21.77 -5.51 6.97
C ILE A 28 20.87 -5.14 8.13
N THR A 29 21.32 -4.19 8.95
CA THR A 29 20.54 -3.65 10.06
C THR A 29 20.48 -2.14 9.92
N ILE A 30 19.27 -1.60 9.99
CA ILE A 30 18.99 -0.16 9.96
C ILE A 30 18.22 0.17 11.23
N ASN A 31 18.86 0.92 12.12
CA ASN A 31 18.24 1.43 13.33
C ASN A 31 18.09 2.95 13.19
N ALA A 32 16.84 3.41 13.15
CA ALA A 32 16.53 4.83 13.18
C ALA A 32 15.79 5.14 14.49
N GLY A 33 16.21 6.17 15.22
CA GLY A 33 15.54 6.58 16.45
C GLY A 33 14.09 7.06 16.25
N ARG A 34 13.69 7.36 15.01
CA ARG A 34 12.31 7.73 14.65
C ARG A 34 11.83 7.06 13.37
N SER A 35 12.46 7.31 12.24
CA SER A 35 11.90 6.94 10.93
C SER A 35 12.94 6.46 9.92
N VAL A 36 12.54 5.56 9.03
CA VAL A 36 13.30 5.20 7.84
C VAL A 36 12.54 5.65 6.60
N GLN A 37 13.20 6.39 5.72
CA GLN A 37 12.63 6.85 4.45
C GLN A 37 13.47 6.34 3.29
N ARG A 38 12.81 5.68 2.35
CA ARG A 38 13.44 5.08 1.18
C ARG A 38 12.74 5.54 -0.07
N ARG A 39 13.49 6.09 -1.02
CA ARG A 39 12.98 6.55 -2.31
C ARG A 39 13.95 6.16 -3.41
N ASP A 40 13.48 5.46 -4.44
CA ASP A 40 14.32 5.07 -5.58
C ASP A 40 15.61 4.37 -5.11
N SER A 41 15.49 3.37 -4.24
CA SER A 41 16.64 2.74 -3.57
C SER A 41 16.54 1.22 -3.53
N THR A 42 17.67 0.54 -3.33
CA THR A 42 17.74 -0.92 -3.24
C THR A 42 18.49 -1.36 -1.99
N ILE A 43 17.91 -2.29 -1.23
CA ILE A 43 18.61 -3.02 -0.17
C ILE A 43 18.62 -4.49 -0.56
N THR A 44 19.80 -5.08 -0.58
CA THR A 44 20.00 -6.50 -0.84
C THR A 44 20.88 -7.11 0.23
N ALA A 45 20.34 -8.08 0.95
CA ALA A 45 21.11 -8.95 1.84
C ALA A 45 21.14 -10.34 1.21
N ALA A 46 22.33 -10.82 0.84
CA ALA A 46 22.52 -12.11 0.21
C ALA A 46 23.54 -12.93 0.99
N ALA A 47 23.19 -14.15 1.38
CA ALA A 47 24.16 -15.03 2.00
C ALA A 47 23.94 -16.51 1.69
N GLY A 48 25.01 -17.29 1.85
CA GLY A 48 24.94 -18.74 1.90
C GLY A 48 23.95 -19.19 2.97
N ASN A 49 24.06 -18.67 4.18
CA ASN A 49 23.08 -18.84 5.26
C ASN A 49 22.75 -17.48 5.90
N GLN A 50 21.49 -17.26 6.29
CA GLN A 50 21.07 -16.12 7.12
C GLN A 50 21.29 -14.71 6.52
N GLY A 51 20.92 -14.47 5.27
CA GLY A 51 20.93 -13.12 4.67
C GLY A 51 19.80 -12.24 5.20
N ASN A 52 19.93 -11.71 6.43
CA ASN A 52 18.83 -11.01 7.09
C ASN A 52 18.82 -9.50 6.83
N ILE A 53 17.61 -8.93 6.83
CA ILE A 53 17.39 -7.49 6.81
C ILE A 53 16.54 -7.13 8.03
N ALA A 54 17.05 -6.27 8.90
CA ALA A 54 16.30 -5.73 10.03
C ALA A 54 16.17 -4.21 9.88
N ILE A 55 14.94 -3.70 9.88
CA ILE A 55 14.63 -2.27 9.83
C ILE A 55 13.82 -1.92 11.08
N ASN A 56 14.49 -1.24 12.01
CA ASN A 56 13.91 -0.82 13.28
C ASN A 56 13.72 0.70 13.26
N ALA A 57 12.46 1.14 13.35
CA ALA A 57 12.11 2.55 13.29
C ALA A 57 10.83 2.81 14.10
N PRO A 58 10.90 3.32 15.34
CA PRO A 58 9.76 3.36 16.25
C PRO A 58 8.52 4.06 15.70
N HIS A 59 8.68 5.02 14.77
CA HIS A 59 7.56 5.77 14.23
C HIS A 59 7.12 5.26 12.87
N SER A 60 8.01 5.18 11.88
CA SER A 60 7.59 4.87 10.51
C SER A 60 8.68 4.32 9.60
N VAL A 61 8.31 3.38 8.74
CA VAL A 61 9.09 2.94 7.58
C VAL A 61 8.33 3.28 6.31
N ILE A 62 8.87 4.17 5.49
CA ILE A 62 8.27 4.61 4.23
C ILE A 62 9.16 4.15 3.08
N VAL A 63 8.61 3.34 2.18
CA VAL A 63 9.30 2.73 1.04
C VAL A 63 8.58 3.15 -0.24
N LEU A 64 9.26 3.96 -1.05
CA LEU A 64 8.75 4.52 -2.30
C LEU A 64 9.64 4.10 -3.46
N ASN A 65 9.07 3.55 -4.53
CA ASN A 65 9.82 3.11 -5.71
C ASN A 65 11.08 2.31 -5.37
N SER A 66 11.03 1.45 -4.35
CA SER A 66 12.22 0.84 -3.78
C SER A 66 12.06 -0.66 -3.62
N THR A 67 13.20 -1.34 -3.58
CA THR A 67 13.26 -2.80 -3.39
C THR A 67 14.02 -3.15 -2.11
N ILE A 68 13.48 -4.11 -1.36
CA ILE A 68 14.12 -4.79 -0.23
C ILE A 68 14.17 -6.26 -0.60
N THR A 69 15.36 -6.84 -0.69
CA THR A 69 15.54 -8.23 -1.10
C THR A 69 16.43 -8.96 -0.12
N ALA A 70 15.93 -10.03 0.47
CA ALA A 70 16.74 -10.98 1.23
C ALA A 70 16.90 -12.27 0.42
N GLN A 71 18.10 -12.81 0.40
CA GLN A 71 18.46 -14.04 -0.29
C GLN A 71 19.22 -14.96 0.66
N ALA A 72 18.74 -16.18 0.80
CA ALA A 72 19.44 -17.27 1.48
C ALA A 72 19.53 -18.46 0.51
N GLN A 73 20.72 -19.05 0.37
CA GLN A 73 20.94 -20.25 -0.45
C GLN A 73 20.78 -21.56 0.35
N GLY A 74 21.07 -21.53 1.65
CA GLY A 74 20.97 -22.64 2.60
C GLY A 74 19.84 -22.42 3.60
N THR A 75 20.16 -22.43 4.90
CA THR A 75 19.14 -22.26 5.95
C THR A 75 18.78 -20.78 6.13
N GLY A 76 17.52 -20.47 5.79
CA GLY A 76 16.68 -19.36 6.26
C GLY A 76 17.31 -17.97 6.38
N GLY A 77 16.78 -17.00 5.63
CA GLY A 77 16.90 -15.57 5.94
C GLY A 77 15.61 -15.04 6.59
N ALA A 78 15.68 -13.81 7.10
CA ALA A 78 14.55 -13.04 7.59
C ALA A 78 14.58 -11.57 7.12
N ILE A 79 13.43 -11.02 6.76
CA ILE A 79 13.20 -9.58 6.65
C ILE A 79 12.29 -9.20 7.82
N SER A 80 12.79 -8.37 8.74
CA SER A 80 12.01 -7.85 9.87
C SER A 80 11.86 -6.35 9.74
N ILE A 81 10.63 -5.86 9.82
CA ILE A 81 10.29 -4.44 9.78
C ILE A 81 9.40 -4.15 11.00
N ASP A 82 9.90 -3.32 11.92
CA ASP A 82 9.22 -3.01 13.19
C ASP A 82 9.03 -1.50 13.43
N PRO A 83 7.98 -0.89 12.82
CA PRO A 83 7.57 0.47 13.13
C PRO A 83 6.07 0.56 13.47
N ARG A 84 5.61 1.67 14.03
CA ARG A 84 4.17 1.93 14.14
C ARG A 84 3.44 2.04 12.79
N PHE A 85 4.10 2.58 11.78
CA PHE A 85 3.52 2.79 10.45
C PHE A 85 4.44 2.28 9.34
N VAL A 86 3.93 1.44 8.45
CA VAL A 86 4.60 1.02 7.21
C VAL A 86 3.82 1.53 6.00
N VAL A 87 4.53 2.15 5.06
CA VAL A 87 3.97 2.59 3.78
C VAL A 87 4.82 2.01 2.64
N LEU A 88 4.19 1.24 1.76
CA LEU A 88 4.76 0.74 0.52
C LEU A 88 4.03 1.39 -0.66
N ASN A 89 4.79 2.11 -1.50
CA ASN A 89 4.29 2.68 -2.74
C ASN A 89 5.23 2.31 -3.89
N LYS A 90 4.73 1.66 -4.94
CA LYS A 90 5.54 1.16 -6.07
C LYS A 90 6.77 0.38 -5.62
N SER A 91 6.63 -0.40 -4.55
CA SER A 91 7.77 -0.99 -3.84
C SER A 91 7.61 -2.48 -3.65
N THR A 92 8.74 -3.18 -3.63
CA THR A 92 8.77 -4.64 -3.50
C THR A 92 9.61 -5.07 -2.32
N ILE A 93 9.02 -5.84 -1.42
CA ILE A 93 9.72 -6.62 -0.41
C ILE A 93 9.80 -8.05 -0.92
N ASN A 94 10.99 -8.57 -1.16
CA ASN A 94 11.22 -9.85 -1.81
C ASN A 94 12.01 -10.81 -0.91
N GLY A 95 11.30 -11.79 -0.35
CA GLY A 95 11.86 -12.93 0.37
C GLY A 95 12.03 -14.19 -0.50
N LEU A 96 11.68 -14.15 -1.79
CA LEU A 96 11.74 -15.31 -2.70
C LEU A 96 12.99 -15.34 -3.59
N ALA A 97 13.80 -14.26 -3.58
CA ALA A 97 14.85 -14.05 -4.56
C ALA A 97 16.06 -14.99 -4.47
N GLY A 98 16.17 -15.80 -3.41
CA GLY A 98 17.33 -16.67 -3.15
C GLY A 98 17.17 -18.13 -3.56
N GLY A 99 16.00 -18.53 -4.08
CA GLY A 99 15.65 -19.93 -4.32
C GLY A 99 15.08 -20.64 -3.08
N GLN A 100 15.42 -20.16 -1.88
CA GLN A 100 14.75 -20.51 -0.63
C GLN A 100 13.92 -19.32 -0.14
N ASP A 101 12.68 -19.59 0.26
CA ASP A 101 11.82 -18.57 0.88
C ASP A 101 12.42 -18.08 2.21
N VAL A 102 12.37 -16.77 2.40
CA VAL A 102 12.84 -16.01 3.57
C VAL A 102 11.61 -15.54 4.34
N LEU A 103 11.64 -15.69 5.67
CA LEU A 103 10.56 -15.21 6.55
C LEU A 103 10.46 -13.69 6.44
N VAL A 104 9.29 -13.16 6.15
CA VAL A 104 9.04 -11.71 6.20
C VAL A 104 8.13 -11.43 7.37
N THR A 105 8.63 -10.68 8.35
CA THR A 105 7.87 -10.23 9.51
C THR A 105 7.68 -8.71 9.43
N ILE A 106 6.43 -8.28 9.45
CA ILE A 106 6.10 -6.86 9.60
C ILE A 106 5.23 -6.72 10.84
N ASN A 107 5.79 -6.08 11.86
CA ASN A 107 5.08 -5.73 13.08
C ASN A 107 4.81 -4.23 13.02
N ALA A 108 3.56 -3.85 12.79
CA ALA A 108 3.20 -2.44 12.69
C ALA A 108 1.76 -2.20 13.07
N ASP A 109 1.46 -1.07 13.71
CA ASP A 109 0.07 -0.67 13.98
C ASP A 109 -0.68 -0.58 12.64
N ASN A 110 -0.05 0.01 11.62
CA ASN A 110 -0.67 0.24 10.31
C ASN A 110 0.25 -0.13 9.15
N LEU A 111 -0.31 -0.82 8.15
CA LEU A 111 0.36 -1.18 6.91
C LEU A 111 -0.46 -0.66 5.72
N LEU A 112 0.10 0.32 4.99
CA LEU A 112 -0.48 0.87 3.77
C LEU A 112 0.33 0.37 2.57
N VAL A 113 -0.31 -0.37 1.67
CA VAL A 113 0.33 -0.95 0.48
C VAL A 113 -0.43 -0.48 -0.75
N SER A 114 0.26 0.16 -1.69
CA SER A 114 -0.33 0.53 -2.98
C SER A 114 -0.57 -0.71 -3.85
N ASN A 115 -1.48 -0.61 -4.82
CA ASN A 115 -1.81 -1.72 -5.74
C ASN A 115 -0.62 -2.18 -6.61
N ASP A 116 0.40 -1.34 -6.78
CA ASP A 116 1.63 -1.61 -7.52
C ASP A 116 2.81 -1.97 -6.59
N SER A 117 2.55 -2.20 -5.31
CA SER A 117 3.52 -2.74 -4.36
C SER A 117 3.27 -4.22 -4.10
N ALA A 118 4.34 -4.94 -3.76
CA ALA A 118 4.26 -6.38 -3.49
C ALA A 118 5.13 -6.79 -2.29
N ILE A 119 4.61 -7.72 -1.49
CA ILE A 119 5.37 -8.44 -0.47
C ILE A 119 5.39 -9.90 -0.93
N LEU A 120 6.56 -10.38 -1.36
CA LEU A 120 6.75 -11.70 -1.96
C LEU A 120 7.43 -12.60 -0.93
N THR A 121 6.66 -13.52 -0.34
CA THR A 121 7.14 -14.54 0.62
C THR A 121 6.09 -15.65 0.75
N ASP A 122 6.54 -16.86 1.03
CA ASP A 122 5.68 -17.99 1.41
C ASP A 122 5.54 -18.11 2.95
N ARG A 123 6.40 -17.41 3.70
CA ARG A 123 6.41 -17.36 5.17
C ARG A 123 6.30 -15.91 5.66
N GLY A 124 5.16 -15.27 5.37
CA GLY A 124 4.84 -13.95 5.89
C GLY A 124 4.17 -13.99 7.26
N VAL A 125 4.62 -13.17 8.19
CA VAL A 125 3.97 -12.91 9.48
C VAL A 125 3.69 -11.41 9.58
N PHE A 126 2.41 -11.05 9.61
CA PHE A 126 1.97 -9.66 9.64
C PHE A 126 1.14 -9.43 10.91
N SER A 127 1.72 -8.72 11.87
CA SER A 127 1.03 -8.30 13.09
C SER A 127 0.57 -6.86 12.86
N ILE A 128 -0.66 -6.70 12.35
CA ILE A 128 -1.23 -5.39 12.01
C ILE A 128 -2.41 -5.11 12.93
N ASP A 129 -2.38 -3.97 13.62
CA ASP A 129 -3.51 -3.48 14.43
C ASP A 129 -4.47 -2.70 13.53
N THR A 130 -5.26 -3.43 12.73
CA THR A 130 -6.18 -2.83 11.75
C THR A 130 -7.47 -2.29 12.37
N ASP A 131 -7.38 -1.52 13.46
CA ASP A 131 -8.49 -0.67 13.91
C ASP A 131 -8.40 0.74 13.32
N LEU A 132 -8.36 0.80 11.99
CA LEU A 132 -8.49 2.05 11.24
C LEU A 132 -9.90 2.64 11.41
N ALA A 133 -10.91 1.81 11.70
CA ALA A 133 -12.29 2.23 11.84
C ALA A 133 -12.51 3.09 13.09
N GLN A 134 -11.91 2.76 14.25
CA GLN A 134 -11.93 3.61 15.46
C GLN A 134 -11.18 4.94 15.28
N GLY A 135 -10.23 5.01 14.34
CA GLY A 135 -9.54 6.26 13.98
C GLY A 135 -10.35 7.17 13.03
N LEU A 136 -11.35 6.63 12.32
CA LEU A 136 -12.26 7.40 11.46
C LEU A 136 -13.56 7.85 12.16
N VAL A 137 -13.87 7.36 13.36
CA VAL A 137 -15.04 7.82 14.15
C VAL A 137 -14.88 9.27 14.67
N GLY A 138 -13.73 9.90 14.40
CA GLY A 138 -13.45 11.29 14.70
C GLY A 138 -13.53 12.25 13.50
N PHE A 139 -13.92 11.79 12.30
CA PHE A 139 -14.41 12.76 11.31
C PHE A 139 -15.86 13.03 11.70
N ASP A 140 -16.05 14.16 12.39
CA ASP A 140 -17.35 14.75 12.64
C ASP A 140 -18.05 14.90 11.29
N LEU A 141 -18.82 13.87 10.91
CA LEU A 141 -19.80 13.94 9.86
C LEU A 141 -20.91 14.85 10.39
N ASN A 142 -20.58 16.13 10.52
CA ASN A 142 -21.39 17.18 9.97
C ASN A 142 -21.44 17.01 8.43
N LEU A 143 -21.86 15.82 7.97
CA LEU A 143 -22.86 15.69 6.94
C LEU A 143 -24.06 16.46 7.48
N ARG A 144 -23.98 17.80 7.32
CA ARG A 144 -25.17 18.57 7.07
C ARG A 144 -25.87 17.80 5.98
N ALA A 145 -26.90 17.10 6.40
CA ALA A 145 -28.14 16.91 5.70
C ALA A 145 -28.33 18.02 4.64
N ALA A 146 -27.64 17.90 3.51
CA ALA A 146 -28.18 18.25 2.21
C ALA A 146 -29.17 17.14 1.87
N ASN A 147 -30.13 16.93 2.79
CA ASN A 147 -31.33 16.20 2.52
C ASN A 147 -31.96 16.98 1.38
N ALA A 148 -31.85 16.40 0.20
CA ALA A 148 -33.03 16.07 -0.56
C ALA A 148 -34.05 17.21 -0.60
N LYS A 149 -33.75 18.19 -1.45
CA LYS A 149 -34.79 18.84 -2.25
C LYS A 149 -34.15 19.38 -3.53
N LEU A 150 -33.98 18.49 -4.51
CA LEU A 150 -34.12 18.94 -5.88
C LEU A 150 -35.60 19.29 -6.04
N GLN A 151 -35.97 20.53 -5.69
CA GLN A 151 -37.22 21.07 -6.16
C GLN A 151 -37.05 21.30 -7.65
N GLU A 152 -37.62 20.41 -8.45
CA GLU A 152 -38.00 20.74 -9.82
C GLU A 152 -38.96 21.91 -9.76
N SER A 153 -38.46 23.11 -10.06
CA SER A 153 -39.31 24.24 -10.42
C SER A 153 -39.70 24.07 -11.89
N CYS A 154 -40.69 23.23 -12.15
CA CYS A 154 -41.43 23.34 -13.39
C CYS A 154 -42.36 24.55 -13.30
N ASP A 155 -42.12 25.48 -14.23
CA ASP A 155 -43.03 26.48 -14.78
C ASP A 155 -43.01 27.88 -14.16
N THR A 156 -42.29 28.80 -14.81
CA THR A 156 -42.92 29.96 -15.50
C THR A 156 -41.94 30.54 -16.52
N ARG A 157 -42.35 30.50 -17.80
CA ARG A 157 -41.73 31.06 -19.02
C ARG A 157 -40.92 32.35 -18.83
N VAL A 158 -39.65 32.37 -19.26
CA VAL A 158 -39.02 33.51 -19.97
C VAL A 158 -37.94 32.96 -20.93
N PHE A 159 -37.94 33.46 -22.16
CA PHE A 159 -37.08 33.10 -23.29
C PHE A 159 -35.58 33.32 -23.01
N GLY A 160 -34.73 32.36 -23.40
CA GLY A 160 -33.28 32.53 -23.53
C GLY A 160 -32.51 31.22 -23.33
N ASP A 161 -31.67 30.88 -24.31
CA ASP A 161 -30.93 29.61 -24.47
C ASP A 161 -30.44 28.93 -23.18
N VAL A 162 -30.86 27.68 -22.96
CA VAL A 162 -30.29 26.78 -21.95
C VAL A 162 -29.73 25.55 -22.64
N SER A 163 -28.43 25.33 -22.45
CA SER A 163 -27.69 24.20 -23.01
C SER A 163 -28.23 22.88 -22.47
N SER A 164 -28.59 21.96 -23.36
CA SER A 164 -28.99 20.60 -23.00
C SER A 164 -27.82 19.63 -23.15
N PHE A 165 -27.63 18.78 -22.15
CA PHE A 165 -26.69 17.68 -22.18
C PHE A 165 -27.46 16.38 -22.43
N THR A 166 -27.31 15.82 -23.62
CA THR A 166 -27.95 14.56 -24.00
C THR A 166 -27.06 13.40 -23.59
N LEU A 167 -27.41 12.73 -22.49
CA LEU A 167 -26.78 11.46 -22.11
C LEU A 167 -27.43 10.32 -22.92
N THR A 168 -26.87 9.97 -24.06
CA THR A 168 -27.28 8.80 -24.85
C THR A 168 -26.66 7.53 -24.26
N GLY A 169 -27.30 6.98 -23.22
CA GLY A 169 -27.02 5.63 -22.74
C GLY A 169 -27.81 4.59 -23.54
N ALA A 170 -27.12 3.65 -24.17
CA ALA A 170 -27.74 2.50 -24.80
C ALA A 170 -28.24 1.51 -23.74
N GLY A 171 -29.57 1.34 -23.65
CA GLY A 171 -30.20 0.12 -23.10
C GLY A 171 -30.23 -0.02 -21.58
N GLY A 172 -31.06 0.77 -20.91
CA GLY A 172 -31.51 0.47 -19.55
C GLY A 172 -32.88 -0.22 -19.57
N VAL A 173 -32.97 -1.42 -19.01
CA VAL A 173 -34.25 -2.11 -18.76
C VAL A 173 -35.10 -1.29 -17.79
N SER A 174 -36.39 -1.12 -18.10
CA SER A 174 -37.33 -0.43 -17.23
C SER A 174 -37.48 -1.22 -15.92
N LEU A 175 -37.26 -0.56 -14.77
CA LEU A 175 -37.40 -1.16 -13.43
C LEU A 175 -38.86 -1.26 -12.95
N ASP A 176 -39.83 -1.02 -13.84
CA ASP A 176 -41.25 -1.11 -13.53
C ASP A 176 -41.82 -2.48 -13.98
N PRO A 177 -42.15 -3.40 -13.06
CA PRO A 177 -42.72 -4.69 -13.39
C PRO A 177 -44.15 -4.60 -13.96
N ALA A 178 -44.80 -3.43 -13.92
CA ALA A 178 -46.19 -3.25 -14.31
C ALA A 178 -46.38 -2.63 -15.70
N ARG A 179 -45.31 -2.26 -16.41
CA ARG A 179 -45.43 -1.66 -17.75
C ARG A 179 -45.50 -2.75 -18.84
N PRO A 180 -46.58 -2.81 -19.65
CA PRO A 180 -46.64 -3.75 -20.76
C PRO A 180 -45.55 -3.41 -21.80
N MET A 181 -44.83 -4.42 -22.26
CA MET A 181 -43.81 -4.27 -23.31
C MET A 181 -44.49 -3.93 -24.65
N PRO A 182 -43.87 -3.11 -25.51
CA PRO A 182 -44.37 -2.91 -26.86
C PRO A 182 -44.34 -4.24 -27.62
N ILE A 183 -45.50 -4.71 -28.06
CA ILE A 183 -45.62 -5.85 -28.98
C ILE A 183 -45.15 -5.35 -30.34
N VAL A 184 -44.03 -5.91 -30.82
CA VAL A 184 -43.61 -5.75 -32.22
C VAL A 184 -44.49 -6.70 -33.04
N ALA A 185 -45.45 -6.15 -33.78
CA ALA A 185 -46.19 -6.89 -34.80
C ALA A 185 -45.25 -7.21 -36.00
N PRO A 186 -45.49 -8.31 -36.75
CA PRO A 186 -44.53 -8.88 -37.70
C PRO A 186 -44.19 -7.96 -38.88
#